data_AF-H3C908-F1
#
_entry.id   AF-H3C908-F1
#
_cell.length_a   1.000
_cell.length_b   1.000
_cell.length_c   1.000
_cell.angle_alpha   90.00
_cell.angle_beta   90.00
_cell.angle_gamma   90.00
#
_symmetry.space_group_name_H-M   'P 1'
#
loop_
_entity.id
_entity.type
_entity.pdbx_description
1 polymer ?
#
loop_
_entity_poly.entity_id
_entity_poly.type
_entity_poly.pdbx_seq_one_letter_code
_entity_poly.pdbx_strand_id
1 'polypeptide(L)'
;EEAAKGVLAEFNLGCQAHTQHVYRVYVTTFLGYGGNMARRRYEERLLNATLASGGTGLSPDTPYPDPCLPAGLRDAVARGNRTLHLRGQGDWSRCLQAVRPSWASTTAACRWAELPGAHQLRRHEFYGFSEFFYCSEDVLRLGARYHSRTFAKAAADYCATQWATLEQRLENKLFSQHADLDRVRKQCFNSAWMFAVLHGFRFPRDYAGLTTAQLVYDREVQWTLGAILFKTRFLPLRDLQQEALRQSHPRLVRSSFVHHHHLLSLCILVVLLAILLHVLR
;
A
#
# COMPACT_ATOMS: atom_id res chain seq x y z
N GLU A 1 22.57 9.02 -11.03
CA GLU A 1 21.96 8.08 -11.99
C GLU A 1 21.96 6.63 -11.47
N GLU A 2 23.09 6.11 -10.95
CA GLU A 2 23.14 4.76 -10.34
C GLU A 2 22.25 4.57 -9.11
N ALA A 3 22.16 5.56 -8.22
CA ALA A 3 21.28 5.48 -7.05
C ALA A 3 19.78 5.38 -7.40
N ALA A 4 19.38 5.91 -8.56
CA ALA A 4 18.01 5.82 -9.05
C ALA A 4 17.70 4.44 -9.68
N LYS A 5 18.70 3.76 -10.23
CA LYS A 5 18.54 2.40 -10.80
C LYS A 5 18.24 1.34 -9.73
N GLY A 6 18.71 1.53 -8.49
CA GLY A 6 18.45 0.59 -7.38
C GLY A 6 17.02 0.64 -6.80
N VAL A 7 16.21 1.63 -7.20
CA VAL A 7 14.87 1.89 -6.63
C VAL A 7 13.78 1.97 -7.70
N LEU A 8 14.13 1.75 -8.97
CA LEU A 8 13.20 1.69 -10.10
C LEU A 8 13.14 0.26 -10.62
N ALA A 9 11.93 -0.27 -10.72
CA ALA A 9 11.65 -1.56 -11.35
C ALA A 9 10.92 -1.31 -12.68
N GLU A 10 11.50 -1.75 -13.79
CA GLU A 10 10.87 -1.78 -15.10
C GLU A 10 10.48 -3.21 -15.44
N PHE A 11 9.21 -3.44 -15.75
CA PHE A 11 8.71 -4.79 -16.05
C PHE A 11 7.50 -4.76 -16.98
N ASN A 12 7.28 -5.87 -17.70
CA ASN A 12 6.11 -6.06 -18.56
C ASN A 12 5.21 -7.15 -17.99
N LEU A 13 3.92 -6.83 -17.78
CA LEU A 13 2.90 -7.78 -17.32
C LEU A 13 2.20 -8.52 -18.48
N GLY A 14 2.44 -8.10 -19.72
CA GLY A 14 1.89 -8.74 -20.91
C GLY A 14 2.53 -10.10 -21.21
N CYS A 15 1.78 -10.93 -21.92
CA CYS A 15 2.24 -12.23 -22.41
C CYS A 15 3.17 -12.12 -23.63
N GLN A 16 3.11 -11.01 -24.38
CA GLN A 16 3.95 -10.73 -25.55
C GLN A 16 4.79 -9.47 -25.32
N ALA A 17 5.81 -9.23 -26.16
CA ALA A 17 6.67 -8.04 -26.10
C ALA A 17 5.97 -6.71 -26.46
N HIS A 18 4.63 -6.67 -26.42
CA HIS A 18 3.84 -5.47 -26.63
C HIS A 18 4.06 -4.48 -25.48
N THR A 19 4.12 -3.19 -25.81
CA THR A 19 4.47 -2.11 -24.88
C THR A 19 3.32 -1.70 -23.94
N GLN A 20 2.08 -2.15 -24.19
CA GLN A 20 0.88 -1.73 -23.45
C GLN A 20 0.92 -2.04 -21.94
N HIS A 21 1.62 -3.10 -21.54
CA HIS A 21 1.72 -3.53 -20.14
C HIS A 21 3.13 -3.35 -19.56
N VAL A 22 3.91 -2.42 -20.13
CA VAL A 22 5.21 -2.02 -19.60
C VAL A 22 5.01 -0.95 -18.52
N TYR A 23 5.46 -1.25 -17.32
CA TYR A 23 5.38 -0.36 -16.17
C TYR A 23 6.77 -0.03 -15.65
N ARG A 24 6.93 1.22 -15.20
CA ARG A 24 8.08 1.67 -14.43
C ARG A 24 7.61 2.09 -13.06
N VAL A 25 7.98 1.32 -12.05
CA VAL A 25 7.51 1.50 -10.68
C VAL A 25 8.67 1.89 -9.78
N TYR A 26 8.49 2.94 -9.00
CA TYR A 26 9.41 3.30 -7.94
C TYR A 26 9.08 2.51 -6.68
N VAL A 27 10.10 1.85 -6.11
CA VAL A 27 9.98 1.03 -4.90
C VAL A 27 11.07 1.44 -3.92
N THR A 28 10.68 1.72 -2.69
CA THR A 28 11.62 2.06 -1.62
C THR A 28 11.11 1.59 -0.28
N THR A 29 12.03 1.26 0.61
CA THR A 29 11.74 0.81 1.98
C THR A 29 12.61 1.59 2.96
N PHE A 30 11.96 2.17 3.97
CA PHE A 30 12.64 2.93 5.01
C PHE A 30 12.68 2.14 6.32
N LEU A 31 13.70 1.30 6.47
CA LEU A 31 13.86 0.47 7.67
C LEU A 31 14.06 1.33 8.93
N GLY A 32 13.34 1.01 10.01
CA GLY A 32 13.41 1.77 11.28
C GLY A 32 12.61 3.07 11.30
N TYR A 33 11.85 3.38 10.24
CA TYR A 33 11.04 4.59 10.15
C TYR A 33 9.56 4.41 10.45
N GLY A 34 9.07 3.16 10.57
CA GLY A 34 7.68 2.90 10.98
C GLY A 34 7.34 3.49 12.36
N GLY A 35 6.05 3.74 12.62
CA GLY A 35 5.55 4.47 13.79
C GLY A 35 6.12 3.96 15.12
N ASN A 36 6.14 2.64 15.34
CA ASN A 36 6.69 2.05 16.58
C ASN A 36 8.18 2.33 16.78
N MET A 37 8.98 2.22 15.72
CA MET A 37 10.42 2.51 15.79
C MET A 37 10.68 4.02 15.94
N ALA A 38 9.83 4.86 15.35
CA ALA A 38 9.88 6.30 15.55
C ALA A 38 9.54 6.67 17.01
N ARG A 39 8.52 6.03 17.60
CA ARG A 39 8.15 6.22 19.02
C ARG A 39 9.28 5.79 19.94
N ARG A 40 9.88 4.62 19.69
CA ARG A 40 11.02 4.14 20.47
C ARG A 40 12.18 5.13 20.46
N ARG A 41 12.56 5.65 19.28
CA ARG A 41 13.63 6.65 19.15
C ARG A 41 13.28 7.98 19.84
N TYR A 42 12.01 8.38 19.78
CA TYR A 42 11.51 9.56 20.49
C TYR A 42 11.69 9.40 22.01
N GLU A 43 11.23 8.30 22.57
CA GLU A 43 11.35 7.99 24.01
C GLU A 43 12.82 7.89 24.45
N GLU A 44 13.67 7.25 23.65
CA GLU A 44 15.12 7.16 23.93
C GLU A 44 15.78 8.55 23.96
N ARG A 45 15.36 9.47 23.07
CA ARG A 45 15.84 10.85 23.08
C ARG A 45 15.39 11.59 24.33
N LEU A 46 14.12 11.45 24.73
CA LEU A 46 13.62 12.06 25.96
C LEU A 46 14.38 11.54 27.18
N LEU A 47 14.55 10.22 27.29
CA LEU A 47 15.27 9.60 28.40
C LEU A 47 16.71 10.13 28.50
N ASN A 48 17.44 10.19 27.38
CA ASN A 48 18.81 10.70 27.36
C ASN A 48 18.88 12.19 27.74
N ALA A 49 17.92 13.00 27.27
CA ALA A 49 17.85 14.41 27.61
C ALA A 49 17.57 14.63 29.10
N THR A 50 16.60 13.89 29.67
CA THR A 50 16.26 13.93 31.10
C THR A 50 17.45 13.57 31.98
N LEU A 51 18.22 12.54 31.59
CA LEU A 51 19.42 12.12 32.31
C LEU A 51 20.53 13.18 32.26
N ALA A 52 20.74 13.79 31.10
CA ALA A 52 21.76 14.83 30.94
C ALA A 52 21.42 16.10 31.74
N SER A 53 20.14 16.45 31.86
CA SER A 53 19.69 17.62 32.60
C SER A 53 19.46 17.37 34.10
N GLY A 54 19.55 16.12 34.58
CA GLY A 54 19.25 15.75 35.98
C GLY A 54 17.86 16.18 36.46
N GLY A 55 16.90 16.32 35.54
CA GLY A 55 15.66 17.09 35.74
C GLY A 55 14.39 16.24 35.84
N THR A 56 13.25 16.86 35.51
CA THR A 56 11.91 16.24 35.48
C THR A 56 11.88 14.95 34.65
N GLY A 57 11.23 13.91 35.16
CA GLY A 57 11.03 12.60 34.52
C GLY A 57 11.64 11.42 35.28
N LEU A 58 12.45 11.66 36.31
CA LEU A 58 13.12 10.61 37.08
C LEU A 58 12.26 10.04 38.23
N SER A 59 11.18 10.72 38.61
CA SER A 59 10.23 10.29 39.65
C SER A 59 8.79 10.43 39.16
N PRO A 60 7.85 9.58 39.62
CA PRO A 60 6.40 9.75 39.39
C PRO A 60 5.83 11.10 39.87
N ASP A 61 6.48 11.74 40.84
CA ASP A 61 6.05 13.02 41.43
C ASP A 61 6.42 14.22 40.56
N THR A 62 7.52 14.09 39.81
CA THR A 62 8.01 15.10 38.87
C THR A 62 8.13 14.51 37.47
N PRO A 63 7.03 14.07 36.83
CA PRO A 63 7.06 13.44 35.52
C PRO A 63 7.43 14.44 34.42
N TYR A 64 8.05 13.95 33.35
CA TYR A 64 8.38 14.76 32.18
C TYR A 64 7.10 15.09 31.39
N PRO A 65 6.85 16.36 31.04
CA PRO A 65 5.67 16.77 30.29
C PRO A 65 5.80 16.38 28.80
N ASP A 66 5.09 15.34 28.37
CA ASP A 66 5.12 14.81 27.00
C ASP A 66 3.97 15.39 26.15
N PRO A 67 4.24 16.20 25.10
CA PRO A 67 3.20 16.69 24.19
C PRO A 67 2.56 15.59 23.35
N CYS A 68 3.23 14.46 23.17
CA CYS A 68 2.80 13.36 22.31
C CYS A 68 1.94 12.30 23.00
N LEU A 69 1.59 12.50 24.26
CA LEU A 69 0.63 11.67 25.00
C LEU A 69 -0.68 12.44 25.20
N PRO A 70 -1.84 11.75 25.23
CA PRO A 70 -3.12 12.38 25.55
C PRO A 70 -3.09 13.19 26.85
N ALA A 71 -3.84 14.28 26.90
CA ALA A 71 -3.86 15.17 28.05
C ALA A 71 -4.15 14.41 29.35
N GLY A 72 -3.30 14.58 30.36
CA GLY A 72 -3.51 13.99 31.68
C GLY A 72 -3.05 12.53 31.84
N LEU A 73 -2.71 11.82 30.76
CA LEU A 73 -2.20 10.45 30.84
C LEU A 73 -0.89 10.42 31.66
N ARG A 74 -0.80 9.50 32.62
CA ARG A 74 0.47 9.14 33.28
C ARG A 74 1.03 7.91 32.60
N ASP A 75 2.30 7.96 32.25
CA ASP A 75 2.97 6.85 31.57
C ASP A 75 4.39 6.64 32.11
N ALA A 76 4.96 5.46 31.89
CA ALA A 76 6.32 5.14 32.27
C ALA A 76 7.00 4.31 31.18
N VAL A 77 8.21 4.71 30.80
CA VAL A 77 9.03 4.01 29.81
C VAL A 77 10.26 3.45 30.49
N ALA A 78 10.33 2.13 30.59
CA ALA A 78 11.49 1.41 31.13
C ALA A 78 12.49 1.02 30.03
N ARG A 79 13.78 1.24 30.27
CA ARG A 79 14.91 0.85 29.40
C ARG A 79 16.09 0.37 30.25
N GLY A 80 16.16 -0.94 30.48
CA GLY A 80 17.08 -1.53 31.44
C GLY A 80 16.71 -1.08 32.85
N ASN A 81 17.69 -0.65 33.65
CA ASN A 81 17.46 -0.18 35.03
C ASN A 81 16.99 1.29 35.11
N ARG A 82 16.48 1.84 34.01
CA ARG A 82 16.10 3.26 33.91
C ARG A 82 14.62 3.37 33.56
N THR A 83 13.91 4.23 34.28
CA THR A 83 12.50 4.50 34.04
C THR A 83 12.29 6.00 33.84
N LEU A 84 11.67 6.36 32.72
CA LEU A 84 11.22 7.72 32.45
C LEU A 84 9.73 7.81 32.75
N HIS A 85 9.36 8.63 33.73
CA HIS A 85 7.97 8.95 34.05
C HIS A 85 7.49 10.12 33.20
N LEU A 86 6.33 9.97 32.58
CA LEU A 86 5.76 10.90 31.62
C LEU A 86 4.38 11.37 32.07
N ARG A 87 4.04 12.61 31.73
CA ARG A 87 2.71 13.19 31.88
C ARG A 87 2.29 13.82 30.57
N GLY A 88 1.18 13.33 30.00
CA GLY A 88 0.67 13.82 28.73
C GLY A 88 0.12 15.24 28.81
N GLN A 89 0.57 16.08 27.88
CA GLN A 89 0.10 17.46 27.71
C GLN A 89 -0.99 17.57 26.64
N GLY A 90 -1.11 16.59 25.74
CA GLY A 90 -2.11 16.63 24.67
C GLY A 90 -1.87 17.69 23.58
N ASP A 91 -0.67 18.29 23.51
CA ASP A 91 -0.34 19.30 22.52
C ASP A 91 0.16 18.67 21.22
N TRP A 92 -0.77 18.36 20.33
CA TRP A 92 -0.47 17.74 19.04
C TRP A 92 0.48 18.58 18.16
N SER A 93 0.40 19.91 18.24
CA SER A 93 1.26 20.80 17.45
C SER A 93 2.71 20.74 17.91
N ARG A 94 2.95 20.76 19.23
CA ARG A 94 4.29 20.54 19.80
C ARG A 94 4.76 19.10 19.57
N CYS A 95 3.87 18.13 19.63
CA CYS A 95 4.23 16.74 19.29
C CYS A 95 4.73 16.63 17.85
N LEU A 96 4.02 17.23 16.90
CA LEU A 96 4.45 17.27 15.50
C LEU A 96 5.83 17.91 15.33
N GLN A 97 6.13 18.98 16.06
CA GLN A 97 7.45 19.60 16.06
C GLN A 97 8.52 18.66 16.63
N ALA A 98 8.23 17.91 17.68
CA ALA A 98 9.16 16.95 18.29
C ALA A 98 9.43 15.72 17.40
N VAL A 99 8.42 15.29 16.62
CA VAL A 99 8.53 14.14 15.72
C VAL A 99 9.23 14.49 14.40
N ARG A 100 9.04 15.70 13.87
CA ARG A 100 9.60 16.16 12.58
C ARG A 100 11.11 15.91 12.41
N PRO A 101 12.02 16.25 13.34
CA PRO A 101 13.47 16.05 13.17
C PRO A 101 13.84 14.59 12.89
N SER A 102 13.10 13.63 13.44
CA SER A 102 13.31 12.19 13.27
C SER A 102 13.05 11.71 11.84
N TRP A 103 12.38 12.53 11.02
CA TRP A 103 12.02 12.28 9.62
C TRP A 103 12.67 13.28 8.65
N ALA A 104 12.64 14.56 8.96
CA ALA A 104 13.11 15.63 8.07
C ALA A 104 14.63 15.61 7.85
N SER A 105 15.41 15.13 8.83
CA SER A 105 16.88 15.02 8.73
C SER A 105 17.35 13.74 8.02
N THR A 106 16.45 12.99 7.40
CA THR A 106 16.77 11.66 6.89
C THR A 106 17.10 11.72 5.41
N THR A 107 18.10 10.95 5.00
CA THR A 107 18.40 10.68 3.57
C THR A 107 17.18 10.13 2.81
N ALA A 108 16.11 9.71 3.48
CA ALA A 108 14.85 9.27 2.88
C ALA A 108 14.05 10.41 2.22
N ALA A 109 13.87 11.53 2.94
CA ALA A 109 13.17 12.70 2.41
C ALA A 109 13.96 13.34 1.25
N CYS A 110 15.30 13.34 1.34
CA CYS A 110 16.17 13.78 0.25
C CYS A 110 16.12 12.82 -0.95
N ARG A 111 16.18 11.51 -0.74
CA ARG A 111 16.08 10.52 -1.83
C ARG A 111 14.75 10.58 -2.56
N TRP A 112 13.65 10.82 -1.85
CA TRP A 112 12.35 11.05 -2.50
C TRP A 112 12.30 12.35 -3.30
N ALA A 113 12.86 13.43 -2.74
CA ALA A 113 12.92 14.73 -3.38
C ALA A 113 13.71 14.74 -4.70
N GLU A 114 14.69 13.87 -4.83
CA GLU A 114 15.55 13.72 -6.01
C GLU A 114 14.92 12.84 -7.10
N LEU A 115 13.73 12.29 -6.88
CA LEU A 115 13.09 11.41 -7.86
C LEU A 115 12.45 12.18 -9.02
N PRO A 116 12.68 11.73 -10.27
CA PRO A 116 11.88 12.15 -11.40
C PRO A 116 10.39 11.86 -11.12
N GLY A 117 9.56 12.90 -11.03
CA GLY A 117 8.13 12.75 -10.79
C GLY A 117 7.66 13.01 -9.35
N ALA A 118 8.55 13.25 -8.38
CA ALA A 118 8.13 13.72 -7.04
C ALA A 118 7.36 15.05 -7.11
N HIS A 119 7.55 15.83 -8.17
CA HIS A 119 6.78 17.04 -8.48
C HIS A 119 5.40 16.76 -9.11
N GLN A 120 5.12 15.52 -9.51
CA GLN A 120 3.90 15.10 -10.21
C GLN A 120 2.90 14.36 -9.31
N LEU A 121 3.03 14.41 -7.99
CA LEU A 121 2.12 13.71 -7.07
C LEU A 121 0.64 13.99 -7.35
N ARG A 122 0.31 15.20 -7.79
CA ARG A 122 -1.06 15.60 -8.18
C ARG A 122 -1.64 14.85 -9.37
N ARG A 123 -0.82 14.18 -10.18
CA ARG A 123 -1.27 13.42 -11.36
C ARG A 123 -1.61 11.96 -11.04
N HIS A 124 -1.37 11.55 -9.81
CA HIS A 124 -1.58 10.18 -9.37
C HIS A 124 -2.51 10.15 -8.16
N GLU A 125 -3.10 9.00 -7.93
CA GLU A 125 -3.82 8.67 -6.70
C GLU A 125 -2.98 7.67 -5.90
N PHE A 126 -3.07 7.75 -4.58
CA PHE A 126 -2.31 6.90 -3.67
C PHE A 126 -3.25 6.25 -2.67
N TYR A 127 -2.91 5.01 -2.30
CA TYR A 127 -3.51 4.33 -1.17
C TYR A 127 -2.55 4.32 0.01
N GLY A 128 -3.06 4.70 1.18
CA GLY A 128 -2.36 4.66 2.47
C GLY A 128 -2.86 3.50 3.31
N PHE A 129 -2.04 2.48 3.48
CA PHE A 129 -2.37 1.29 4.28
C PHE A 129 -1.82 1.37 5.70
N SER A 130 -2.23 0.41 6.55
CA SER A 130 -1.73 0.26 7.92
C SER A 130 -1.88 1.53 8.75
N GLU A 131 -0.82 2.08 9.33
CA GLU A 131 -0.88 3.26 10.21
C GLU A 131 -1.51 4.50 9.54
N PHE A 132 -1.47 4.63 8.21
CA PHE A 132 -2.20 5.70 7.53
C PHE A 132 -3.71 5.56 7.72
N PHE A 133 -4.24 4.34 7.67
CA PHE A 133 -5.65 4.03 7.91
C PHE A 133 -5.97 4.02 9.40
N TYR A 134 -5.18 3.32 10.22
CA TYR A 134 -5.45 3.20 11.66
C TYR A 134 -5.46 4.57 12.35
N CYS A 135 -4.54 5.48 11.98
CA CYS A 135 -4.52 6.83 12.55
C CYS A 135 -5.70 7.68 12.09
N SER A 136 -6.30 7.44 10.91
CA SER A 136 -7.46 8.20 10.43
C SER A 136 -8.79 7.63 10.90
N GLU A 137 -8.87 6.32 11.10
CA GLU A 137 -10.14 5.62 11.25
C GLU A 137 -10.38 5.07 12.66
N ASP A 138 -9.40 4.45 13.32
CA ASP A 138 -9.66 3.69 14.54
C ASP A 138 -10.32 4.53 15.63
N VAL A 139 -9.83 5.76 15.82
CA VAL A 139 -10.30 6.66 16.88
C VAL A 139 -10.78 8.02 16.37
N LEU A 140 -10.34 8.48 15.19
CA LEU A 140 -10.76 9.76 14.62
C LEU A 140 -11.98 9.65 13.70
N ARG A 141 -12.31 8.44 13.21
CA ARG A 141 -13.48 8.15 12.37
C ARG A 141 -13.62 9.08 11.16
N LEU A 142 -12.50 9.43 10.50
CA LEU A 142 -12.48 10.40 9.40
C LEU A 142 -12.83 9.80 8.04
N GLY A 143 -12.98 8.48 7.95
CA GLY A 143 -13.21 7.78 6.69
C GLY A 143 -11.97 7.73 5.80
N ALA A 144 -12.18 7.24 4.56
CA ALA A 144 -11.08 6.87 3.68
C ALA A 144 -10.35 8.06 3.02
N ARG A 145 -11.04 9.17 2.72
CA ARG A 145 -10.40 10.29 1.99
C ARG A 145 -9.62 11.21 2.92
N TYR A 146 -8.30 11.26 2.72
CA TYR A 146 -7.44 12.12 3.52
C TYR A 146 -7.61 13.60 3.18
N HIS A 147 -7.79 14.43 4.22
CA HIS A 147 -7.78 15.89 4.11
C HIS A 147 -6.92 16.47 5.25
N SER A 148 -5.85 17.20 4.92
CA SER A 148 -4.83 17.54 5.93
C SER A 148 -5.38 18.43 7.05
N ARG A 149 -6.28 19.38 6.73
CA ARG A 149 -6.85 20.30 7.74
C ARG A 149 -7.79 19.56 8.69
N THR A 150 -8.69 18.75 8.15
CA THR A 150 -9.62 17.94 8.93
C THR A 150 -8.87 16.96 9.82
N PHE A 151 -7.87 16.27 9.27
CA PHE A 151 -7.03 15.34 10.02
C PHE A 151 -6.27 16.05 11.16
N ALA A 152 -5.58 17.15 10.86
CA ALA A 152 -4.81 17.88 11.87
C ALA A 152 -5.70 18.42 12.99
N LYS A 153 -6.88 18.94 12.65
CA LYS A 153 -7.86 19.42 13.64
C LYS A 153 -8.35 18.27 14.53
N ALA A 154 -8.83 17.17 13.92
CA ALA A 154 -9.34 16.03 14.68
C ALA A 154 -8.26 15.39 15.57
N ALA A 155 -7.02 15.29 15.08
CA ALA A 155 -5.91 14.79 15.88
C ALA A 155 -5.57 15.72 17.06
N ALA A 156 -5.58 17.05 16.85
CA ALA A 156 -5.38 18.01 17.93
C ALA A 156 -6.49 17.97 18.98
N ASP A 157 -7.76 17.95 18.55
CA ASP A 157 -8.93 17.87 19.42
C ASP A 157 -8.93 16.56 20.23
N TYR A 158 -8.55 15.44 19.59
CA TYR A 158 -8.38 14.15 20.25
C TYR A 158 -7.30 14.22 21.34
N CYS A 159 -6.12 14.77 21.03
CA CYS A 159 -5.01 14.83 21.97
C CYS A 159 -5.27 15.74 23.17
N ALA A 160 -6.00 16.85 22.95
CA ALA A 160 -6.42 17.75 24.00
C ALA A 160 -7.51 17.17 24.92
N THR A 161 -8.14 16.06 24.53
CA THR A 161 -9.13 15.37 25.37
C THR A 161 -8.45 14.72 26.57
N GLN A 162 -9.03 14.88 27.76
CA GLN A 162 -8.52 14.27 28.99
C GLN A 162 -8.51 12.74 28.89
N TRP A 163 -7.44 12.12 29.38
CA TRP A 163 -7.23 10.68 29.34
C TRP A 163 -8.42 9.89 29.91
N ALA A 164 -8.95 10.30 31.08
CA ALA A 164 -10.12 9.66 31.68
C ALA A 164 -11.36 9.66 30.76
N THR A 165 -11.55 10.72 29.97
CA THR A 165 -12.62 10.78 28.97
C THR A 165 -12.35 9.85 27.79
N LEU A 166 -11.09 9.69 27.37
CA LEU A 166 -10.73 8.74 26.31
C LEU A 166 -10.92 7.28 26.77
N GLU A 167 -10.59 6.96 28.02
CA GLU A 167 -10.86 5.66 28.63
C GLU A 167 -12.37 5.37 28.65
N GLN A 168 -13.17 6.32 29.13
CA GLN A 168 -14.63 6.17 29.13
C GLN A 168 -15.20 5.99 27.71
N ARG A 169 -14.65 6.68 26.70
CA ARG A 169 -15.06 6.50 25.30
C ARG A 169 -14.71 5.12 24.77
N LEU A 170 -13.56 4.57 25.16
CA LEU A 170 -13.17 3.21 24.81
C LEU A 170 -14.11 2.17 25.45
N GLU A 171 -14.39 2.30 26.74
CA GLU A 171 -15.33 1.44 27.47
C GLU A 171 -16.73 1.47 26.86
N ASN A 172 -17.20 2.65 26.47
CA ASN A 172 -18.49 2.86 25.81
C ASN A 172 -18.49 2.49 24.31
N LYS A 173 -17.41 1.89 23.79
CA LYS A 173 -17.29 1.46 22.39
C LYS A 173 -17.56 2.58 21.37
N LEU A 174 -17.10 3.80 21.68
CA LEU A 174 -17.24 4.97 20.80
C LEU A 174 -16.15 5.04 19.73
N PHE A 175 -15.15 4.16 19.80
CA PHE A 175 -14.12 3.99 18.77
C PHE A 175 -14.44 2.79 17.86
N SER A 176 -13.59 2.54 16.86
CA SER A 176 -13.73 1.34 16.04
C SER A 176 -13.56 0.07 16.88
N GLN A 177 -14.12 -1.04 16.40
CA GLN A 177 -14.00 -2.35 17.08
C GLN A 177 -12.55 -2.85 17.16
N HIS A 178 -11.65 -2.33 16.34
CA HIS A 178 -10.23 -2.68 16.33
C HIS A 178 -9.38 -1.80 17.25
N ALA A 179 -9.95 -0.71 17.77
CA ALA A 179 -9.22 0.21 18.64
C ALA A 179 -9.09 -0.39 20.05
N ASP A 180 -7.86 -0.73 20.44
CA ASP A 180 -7.53 -1.15 21.80
C ASP A 180 -6.94 0.01 22.63
N LEU A 181 -6.65 -0.26 23.89
CA LEU A 181 -6.07 0.73 24.80
C LEU A 181 -4.73 1.27 24.28
N ASP A 182 -3.94 0.44 23.61
CA ASP A 182 -2.65 0.83 23.05
C ASP A 182 -2.80 1.83 21.90
N ARG A 183 -3.76 1.60 20.99
CA ARG A 183 -4.15 2.54 19.94
C ARG A 183 -4.60 3.87 20.53
N VAL A 184 -5.48 3.85 21.52
CA VAL A 184 -5.97 5.08 22.19
C VAL A 184 -4.81 5.84 22.85
N ARG A 185 -3.92 5.13 23.56
CA ARG A 185 -2.74 5.70 24.21
C ARG A 185 -1.75 6.33 23.22
N LYS A 186 -1.46 5.65 22.10
CA LYS A 186 -0.40 6.05 21.15
C LYS A 186 -0.87 6.95 20.01
N GLN A 187 -2.18 7.14 19.84
CA GLN A 187 -2.76 7.89 18.72
C GLN A 187 -2.14 9.28 18.52
N CYS A 188 -1.86 10.02 19.60
CA CYS A 188 -1.30 11.37 19.49
C CYS A 188 0.06 11.38 18.80
N PHE A 189 0.95 10.47 19.20
CA PHE A 189 2.23 10.31 18.55
C PHE A 189 2.09 9.77 17.12
N ASN A 190 1.28 8.72 16.94
CA ASN A 190 1.16 8.04 15.64
C ASN A 190 0.55 8.97 14.58
N SER A 191 -0.45 9.77 14.94
CA SER A 191 -1.06 10.77 14.04
C SER A 191 -0.08 11.90 13.68
N ALA A 192 0.70 12.40 14.64
CA ALA A 192 1.75 13.39 14.38
C ALA A 192 2.87 12.82 13.49
N TRP A 193 3.26 11.56 13.72
CA TRP A 193 4.23 10.82 12.90
C TRP A 193 3.72 10.60 11.48
N MET A 194 2.51 10.09 11.30
CA MET A 194 1.89 9.89 9.98
C MET A 194 1.85 11.21 9.20
N PHE A 195 1.46 12.31 9.86
CA PHE A 195 1.41 13.62 9.26
C PHE A 195 2.80 14.16 8.87
N ALA A 196 3.81 13.94 9.73
CA ALA A 196 5.19 14.31 9.43
C ALA A 196 5.76 13.50 8.25
N VAL A 197 5.48 12.20 8.20
CA VAL A 197 5.92 11.29 7.14
C VAL A 197 5.29 11.68 5.81
N LEU A 198 3.95 11.76 5.75
CA LEU A 198 3.22 12.07 4.53
C LEU A 198 3.70 13.37 3.90
N HIS A 199 3.76 14.44 4.70
CA HIS A 199 4.14 15.75 4.18
C HIS A 199 5.65 15.92 4.02
N GLY A 200 6.48 15.08 4.67
CA GLY A 200 7.90 15.01 4.36
C GLY A 200 8.21 14.26 3.06
N PHE A 201 7.32 13.38 2.59
CA PHE A 201 7.27 12.94 1.18
C PHE A 201 6.70 14.02 0.25
N ARG A 202 6.65 15.29 0.69
CA ARG A 202 6.24 16.44 -0.13
C ARG A 202 4.81 16.35 -0.69
N PHE A 203 3.95 15.51 -0.12
CA PHE A 203 2.52 15.58 -0.43
C PHE A 203 1.99 16.98 -0.05
N PRO A 204 1.36 17.72 -0.98
CA PRO A 204 0.78 19.03 -0.68
C PRO A 204 -0.27 18.96 0.44
N ARG A 205 -0.47 20.05 1.18
CA ARG A 205 -1.49 20.13 2.24
C ARG A 205 -2.91 19.98 1.70
N ASP A 206 -3.12 20.43 0.48
CA ASP A 206 -4.39 20.37 -0.27
C ASP A 206 -4.47 19.14 -1.18
N TYR A 207 -3.59 18.15 -0.99
CA TYR A 207 -3.62 16.92 -1.79
C TYR A 207 -4.87 16.09 -1.48
N ALA A 208 -5.69 15.83 -2.50
CA ALA A 208 -6.97 15.12 -2.38
C ALA A 208 -6.94 13.67 -2.91
N GLY A 209 -5.85 13.25 -3.56
CA GLY A 209 -5.72 11.94 -4.19
C GLY A 209 -5.27 10.82 -3.25
N LEU A 210 -5.31 11.02 -1.92
CA LEU A 210 -4.90 10.00 -0.94
C LEU A 210 -6.14 9.36 -0.30
N THR A 211 -6.25 8.04 -0.48
CA THR A 211 -7.27 7.20 0.14
C THR A 211 -6.59 6.30 1.18
N THR A 212 -6.96 6.42 2.45
CA THR A 212 -6.53 5.48 3.48
C THR A 212 -7.47 4.27 3.49
N ALA A 213 -6.90 3.06 3.58
CA ALA A 213 -7.69 1.83 3.54
C ALA A 213 -7.01 0.68 4.26
N GLN A 214 -7.80 -0.21 4.84
CA GLN A 214 -7.34 -1.52 5.29
C GLN A 214 -7.55 -2.58 4.20
N LEU A 215 -8.67 -2.49 3.48
CA LEU A 215 -9.10 -3.42 2.44
C LEU A 215 -9.38 -2.68 1.14
N VAL A 216 -9.25 -3.38 0.02
CA VAL A 216 -9.66 -2.90 -1.31
C VAL A 216 -10.68 -3.88 -1.85
N TYR A 217 -11.90 -3.40 -2.12
CA TYR A 217 -13.05 -4.24 -2.49
C TYR A 217 -13.30 -5.38 -1.49
N ASP A 218 -13.31 -5.04 -0.19
CA ASP A 218 -13.51 -5.96 0.93
C ASP A 218 -12.52 -7.14 0.99
N ARG A 219 -11.34 -6.96 0.38
CA ARG A 219 -10.26 -7.94 0.38
C ARG A 219 -8.94 -7.30 0.80
N GLU A 220 -8.14 -8.08 1.51
CA GLU A 220 -6.78 -7.68 1.85
C GLU A 220 -5.92 -7.63 0.57
N VAL A 221 -5.06 -6.63 0.48
CA VAL A 221 -4.13 -6.49 -0.65
C VAL A 221 -3.01 -7.53 -0.51
N GLN A 222 -3.09 -8.57 -1.32
CA GLN A 222 -2.12 -9.67 -1.32
C GLN A 222 -0.96 -9.37 -2.28
N TRP A 223 0.24 -9.13 -1.75
CA TRP A 223 1.44 -8.98 -2.59
C TRP A 223 1.80 -10.29 -3.34
N THR A 224 1.43 -11.44 -2.76
CA THR A 224 1.59 -12.77 -3.37
C THR A 224 0.77 -12.91 -4.66
N LEU A 225 -0.39 -12.23 -4.74
CA LEU A 225 -1.18 -12.17 -5.98
C LEU A 225 -0.40 -11.47 -7.10
N GLY A 226 0.28 -10.36 -6.79
CA GLY A 226 1.18 -9.70 -7.75
C GLY A 226 2.33 -10.61 -8.19
N ALA A 227 2.90 -11.37 -7.26
CA ALA A 227 3.97 -12.32 -7.55
C ALA A 227 3.51 -13.45 -8.49
N ILE A 228 2.35 -14.07 -8.23
CA ILE A 228 1.84 -15.13 -9.10
C ILE A 228 1.47 -14.57 -10.48
N LEU A 229 0.77 -13.43 -10.56
CA LEU A 229 0.43 -12.77 -11.83
C LEU A 229 1.68 -12.48 -12.68
N PHE A 230 2.74 -11.97 -12.05
CA PHE A 230 3.99 -11.69 -12.75
C PHE A 230 4.69 -12.96 -13.25
N LYS A 231 4.69 -14.03 -12.44
CA LYS A 231 5.32 -15.32 -12.78
C LYS A 231 4.53 -16.11 -13.82
N THR A 232 3.20 -15.98 -13.85
CA THR A 232 2.31 -16.69 -14.78
C THR A 232 1.95 -15.88 -16.02
N ARG A 233 2.51 -14.69 -16.22
CA ARG A 233 2.17 -13.79 -17.34
C ARG A 233 2.26 -14.40 -18.74
N PHE A 234 3.03 -15.47 -18.91
CA PHE A 234 3.21 -16.18 -20.18
C PHE A 234 2.26 -17.37 -20.38
N LEU A 235 1.44 -17.75 -19.39
CA LEU A 235 0.48 -18.85 -19.56
C LEU A 235 -0.45 -18.64 -20.78
N PRO A 236 -0.99 -17.43 -21.04
CA PRO A 236 -1.85 -17.21 -22.21
C PRO A 236 -1.15 -17.46 -23.56
N LEU A 237 0.20 -17.46 -23.61
CA LEU A 237 0.92 -17.76 -24.86
C LEU A 237 0.71 -19.21 -25.30
N ARG A 238 0.56 -20.15 -24.38
CA ARG A 238 0.36 -21.56 -24.75
C ARG A 238 -0.94 -21.72 -25.54
N ASP A 239 -2.00 -21.09 -25.07
CA ASP A 239 -3.32 -21.14 -25.71
C ASP A 239 -3.28 -20.42 -27.07
N LEU A 240 -2.69 -19.22 -27.13
CA LEU A 240 -2.53 -18.45 -28.37
C LEU A 240 -1.65 -19.15 -29.42
N GLN A 241 -0.56 -19.79 -29.00
CA GLN A 241 0.31 -20.56 -29.91
C GLN A 241 -0.40 -21.81 -30.42
N GLN A 242 -1.21 -22.46 -29.59
CA GLN A 242 -1.97 -23.64 -29.99
C GLN A 242 -3.06 -23.30 -31.01
N GLU A 243 -3.67 -22.12 -30.91
CA GLU A 243 -4.57 -21.56 -31.93
C GLU A 243 -3.84 -21.18 -33.22
N ALA A 244 -2.67 -20.52 -33.12
CA ALA A 244 -1.85 -20.18 -34.28
C ALA A 244 -1.35 -21.43 -35.03
N LEU A 245 -0.92 -22.46 -34.29
CA LEU A 245 -0.50 -23.75 -34.86
C LEU A 245 -1.66 -24.50 -35.51
N ARG A 246 -2.87 -24.47 -34.91
CA ARG A 246 -4.09 -25.02 -35.54
C ARG A 246 -4.43 -24.34 -36.86
N GLN A 247 -4.25 -23.02 -36.96
CA GLN A 247 -4.47 -22.27 -38.21
C GLN A 247 -3.40 -22.54 -39.28
N SER A 248 -2.22 -23.00 -38.89
CA SER A 248 -1.07 -23.19 -39.78
C SER A 248 -1.04 -24.54 -40.52
N HIS A 249 -2.00 -25.44 -40.27
CA HIS A 249 -2.11 -26.66 -41.08
C HIS A 249 -2.45 -26.30 -42.54
N PRO A 250 -1.55 -26.55 -43.51
CA PRO A 250 -1.88 -26.32 -44.91
C PRO A 250 -3.06 -27.21 -45.29
N ARG A 251 -3.96 -26.69 -46.12
CA ARG A 251 -5.13 -27.41 -46.69
C ARG A 251 -4.71 -28.53 -47.65
N LEU A 252 -3.79 -29.41 -47.25
CA LEU A 252 -3.35 -30.56 -48.05
C LEU A 252 -4.38 -31.71 -48.05
N VAL A 253 -5.45 -31.61 -47.25
CA VAL A 253 -6.54 -32.62 -47.21
C VAL A 253 -7.57 -32.40 -48.33
N ARG A 254 -7.53 -31.28 -49.06
CA ARG A 254 -8.53 -31.00 -50.12
C ARG A 254 -8.23 -31.68 -51.47
N SER A 255 -7.00 -32.17 -51.69
CA SER A 255 -6.62 -32.83 -52.95
C SER A 255 -7.16 -34.26 -53.06
N SER A 256 -7.27 -35.01 -51.96
CA SER A 256 -7.71 -36.41 -51.99
C SER A 256 -9.22 -36.57 -52.17
N PHE A 257 -10.02 -35.57 -51.79
CA PHE A 257 -11.49 -35.62 -51.93
C PHE A 257 -11.95 -35.45 -53.38
N VAL A 258 -11.26 -34.61 -54.17
CA VAL A 258 -11.63 -34.35 -55.57
C VAL A 258 -11.35 -35.57 -56.46
N HIS A 259 -10.22 -36.25 -56.24
CA HIS A 259 -9.87 -37.45 -57.01
C HIS A 259 -10.81 -38.64 -56.75
N HIS A 260 -11.23 -38.84 -55.50
CA HIS A 260 -12.20 -39.89 -55.16
C HIS A 260 -13.59 -39.63 -55.77
N HIS A 261 -14.00 -38.37 -55.90
CA HIS A 261 -15.32 -38.03 -56.43
C HIS A 261 -15.44 -38.31 -57.93
N HIS A 262 -14.39 -38.04 -58.71
CA HIS A 262 -14.37 -38.32 -60.15
C HIS A 262 -14.36 -39.82 -60.46
N LEU A 263 -13.66 -40.62 -59.65
CA LEU A 263 -13.62 -42.09 -59.81
C LEU A 263 -15.02 -42.70 -59.60
N LEU A 264 -15.73 -42.22 -58.56
CA LEU A 264 -17.07 -42.69 -58.21
C LEU A 264 -18.12 -42.31 -59.26
N SER A 265 -18.03 -41.09 -59.82
CA SER A 265 -18.87 -40.65 -60.94
C SER A 265 -18.62 -41.47 -62.21
N LEU A 266 -17.36 -41.83 -62.50
CA LEU A 266 -17.03 -42.68 -63.66
C LEU A 266 -17.62 -44.08 -63.52
N CYS A 267 -17.53 -44.69 -62.32
CA CYS A 267 -18.12 -46.01 -62.05
C CYS A 267 -19.66 -46.01 -62.22
N ILE A 268 -20.34 -44.97 -61.72
CA ILE A 268 -21.79 -44.82 -61.89
C ILE A 268 -22.16 -44.69 -63.38
N LEU A 269 -21.39 -43.89 -64.14
CA LEU A 269 -21.65 -43.71 -65.57
C LEU A 269 -21.53 -45.03 -66.35
N VAL A 270 -20.52 -45.85 -66.05
CA VAL A 270 -20.32 -47.15 -66.68
C VAL A 270 -21.48 -48.10 -66.39
N VAL A 271 -21.96 -48.15 -65.14
CA VAL A 271 -23.10 -48.97 -64.75
C VAL A 271 -24.37 -48.51 -65.47
N LEU A 272 -24.64 -47.20 -65.53
CA LEU A 272 -25.79 -46.66 -66.24
C LEU A 272 -25.75 -46.96 -67.74
N LEU A 273 -24.58 -46.83 -68.38
CA LEU A 273 -24.38 -47.21 -69.78
C LEU A 273 -24.64 -48.69 -70.02
N ALA A 274 -24.17 -49.57 -69.13
CA ALA A 274 -24.43 -51.00 -69.22
C ALA A 274 -25.92 -51.32 -69.09
N ILE A 275 -26.64 -50.67 -68.15
CA ILE A 275 -28.09 -50.81 -68.01
C ILE A 275 -28.81 -50.32 -69.26
N LEU A 276 -28.43 -49.16 -69.79
CA LEU A 276 -29.06 -48.56 -70.97
C LEU A 276 -28.85 -49.44 -72.22
N LEU A 277 -27.65 -49.99 -72.40
CA LEU A 277 -27.34 -50.95 -73.46
C LEU A 277 -28.08 -52.28 -73.28
N HIS A 278 -28.40 -52.67 -72.05
CA HIS A 278 -29.18 -53.88 -71.78
C HIS A 278 -30.68 -53.68 -72.03
N VAL A 279 -31.20 -52.47 -71.81
CA VAL A 279 -32.61 -52.11 -72.06
C VAL A 279 -32.89 -51.79 -73.54
N LEU A 280 -31.88 -51.31 -74.27
CA LEU A 280 -31.97 -51.03 -75.71
C LEU A 280 -31.72 -52.27 -76.60
N ARG A 281 -31.42 -53.42 -76.00
CA ARG A 281 -31.18 -54.70 -76.67
C ARG A 281 -32.37 -55.63 -76.47
#